data_AF-A0A3C0G579-F1
#
_entry.id   AF-A0A3C0G579-F1
#
_cell.length_a   1.000
_cell.length_b   1.000
_cell.length_c   1.000
_cell.angle_alpha   90.00
_cell.angle_beta   90.00
_cell.angle_gamma   90.00
#
_symmetry.space_group_name_H-M   'P 1'
#
loop_
_entity.id
_entity.type
_entity.pdbx_description
1 polymer ?
#
loop_
_entity_poly.entity_id
_entity_poly.type
_entity_poly.pdbx_seq_one_letter_code
_entity_poly.pdbx_strand_id
1 'polypeptide(L)' 'RDAKALEMAPLEWYADNDIELVVNERVTDIHRSKKTITTASEKEFKYDYLVLATGSAPFVPPIQGVEKKG' A
#
# COMPACT_ATOMS: atom_id res chain seq x y z
N ARG A 1 16.85 15.02 -8.19
CA ARG A 1 15.70 14.27 -8.76
C ARG A 1 14.46 14.85 -8.10
N ASP A 2 13.51 15.36 -8.89
CA ASP A 2 12.26 15.90 -8.37
C ASP A 2 11.20 14.79 -8.37
N ALA A 3 10.66 14.46 -7.19
CA ALA A 3 9.65 13.41 -7.05
C ALA A 3 8.37 13.77 -7.81
N LYS A 4 8.03 15.07 -7.89
CA LYS A 4 6.82 15.56 -8.57
C LYS A 4 6.80 15.24 -10.06
N ALA A 5 7.97 15.21 -10.70
CA ALA A 5 8.10 14.90 -12.11
C ALA A 5 7.79 13.43 -12.47
N LEU A 6 7.62 12.56 -11.47
CA LEU A 6 7.33 11.13 -11.64
C LEU A 6 5.96 10.73 -11.07
N GLU A 7 5.19 11.69 -10.54
CA GLU A 7 3.85 11.42 -10.03
C GLU A 7 2.91 11.03 -11.18
N MET A 8 2.05 10.03 -10.96
CA MET A 8 1.05 9.64 -11.96
C MET A 8 -0.06 10.69 -12.09
N ALA A 9 -0.41 11.34 -10.98
CA ALA A 9 -1.37 12.42 -10.91
C ALA A 9 -1.08 13.31 -9.68
N PRO A 10 -1.41 14.61 -9.72
CA PRO A 10 -1.39 15.49 -8.54
C PRO A 10 -2.36 15.01 -7.45
N LEU A 11 -2.13 15.42 -6.20
CA LEU A 11 -2.99 15.05 -5.06
C LEU A 11 -4.45 15.48 -5.25
N GLU A 12 -4.65 16.67 -5.81
CA GLU A 12 -5.96 17.28 -6.05
C GLU A 12 -6.80 16.44 -7.01
N TRP A 13 -6.16 15.79 -7.98
CA TRP A 13 -6.85 14.95 -8.96
C TRP A 13 -7.62 13.80 -8.30
N TYR A 14 -7.09 13.21 -7.21
CA TYR A 14 -7.78 12.13 -6.50
C TYR A 14 -9.08 12.65 -5.85
N ALA A 15 -9.02 13.81 -5.18
CA ALA A 15 -10.19 14.41 -4.56
C ALA A 15 -11.24 14.84 -5.61
N ASP A 16 -10.80 15.43 -6.72
CA ASP A 16 -11.65 15.85 -7.83
C ASP A 16 -12.37 14.68 -8.52
N ASN A 17 -11.86 13.46 -8.36
CA ASN A 17 -12.42 12.23 -8.93
C ASN A 17 -13.09 11.33 -7.86
N ASP A 18 -13.42 11.86 -6.68
CA ASP A 18 -14.06 11.13 -5.58
C ASP A 18 -13.25 9.90 -5.10
N ILE A 19 -11.91 9.98 -5.16
CA ILE A 19 -11.00 8.94 -4.70
C ILE A 19 -10.42 9.34 -3.34
N GLU A 20 -10.75 8.56 -2.31
CA GLU A 20 -10.10 8.66 -1.01
C GLU A 20 -8.69 8.06 -1.07
N LEU A 21 -7.67 8.91 -1.02
CA LEU A 21 -6.27 8.50 -0.99
C LEU A 21 -5.76 8.41 0.46
N VAL A 22 -5.57 7.19 0.96
CA VAL A 22 -5.00 6.94 2.29
C VAL A 22 -3.53 6.54 2.17
N VAL A 23 -2.62 7.48 2.45
CA VAL A 23 -1.17 7.27 2.41
C VAL A 23 -0.59 6.92 3.78
N ASN A 24 0.65 6.44 3.80
CA ASN A 24 1.37 6.02 5.03
C ASN A 24 0.61 4.95 5.84
N GLU A 25 -0.22 4.16 5.15
CA GLU A 25 -1.06 3.14 5.76
C GLU A 25 -0.79 1.79 5.09
N ARG A 26 -0.49 0.77 5.90
CA ARG A 26 -0.27 -0.60 5.42
C ARG A 26 -1.43 -1.48 5.88
N VAL A 27 -2.10 -2.14 4.95
CA VAL A 27 -3.04 -3.22 5.26
C VAL A 27 -2.28 -4.44 5.76
N THR A 28 -2.68 -5.00 6.91
CA THR A 28 -2.07 -6.19 7.51
C THR A 28 -2.95 -7.43 7.38
N ASP A 29 -4.27 -7.27 7.41
CA ASP A 29 -5.20 -8.39 7.41
C ASP A 29 -6.44 -8.14 6.54
N ILE A 30 -6.98 -9.22 5.99
CA ILE A 30 -8.23 -9.22 5.21
C ILE A 30 -9.20 -10.22 5.85
N HIS A 31 -10.28 -9.70 6.45
CA HIS A 31 -11.36 -10.48 7.04
C HIS A 31 -12.49 -10.71 6.03
N ARG A 32 -12.30 -11.68 5.13
CA ARG A 32 -13.19 -11.90 3.95
C ARG A 32 -14.66 -12.17 4.30
N SER A 33 -14.94 -12.85 5.41
CA SER A 33 -16.32 -13.14 5.86
C SER A 33 -17.06 -11.88 6.32
N LYS A 34 -16.34 -10.96 6.97
CA LYS A 34 -16.86 -9.66 7.43
C LYS A 34 -16.78 -8.57 6.35
N LYS A 35 -16.06 -8.87 5.26
CA LYS A 35 -15.65 -7.94 4.21
C LYS A 35 -14.99 -6.68 4.78
N THR A 36 -14.01 -6.88 5.66
CA THR A 36 -13.21 -5.81 6.24
C THR A 36 -11.73 -6.04 6.07
N ILE A 37 -10.94 -4.97 6.09
CA ILE A 37 -9.49 -5.01 6.19
C ILE A 37 -9.05 -4.29 7.45
N THR A 38 -7.91 -4.70 8.00
CA THR A 38 -7.28 -4.07 9.16
C THR A 38 -5.91 -3.54 8.74
N THR A 39 -5.56 -2.37 9.24
CA THR A 39 -4.27 -1.72 8.94
C THR A 39 -3.30 -1.78 10.10
N ALA A 40 -2.03 -1.48 9.84
CA ALA A 40 -0.96 -1.44 10.83
C ALA A 40 -1.17 -0.36 11.91
N SER A 41 -2.01 0.64 11.64
CA SER A 41 -2.47 1.63 12.63
C SER A 41 -3.78 1.24 13.32
N GLU A 42 -4.16 -0.04 13.23
CA GLU A 42 -5.37 -0.63 13.85
C GLU A 42 -6.70 -0.03 13.35
N LYS A 43 -6.69 0.63 12.19
CA LYS A 43 -7.93 1.08 11.53
C LYS A 43 -8.60 -0.08 10.81
N GLU A 44 -9.92 -0.04 10.76
CA GLU A 44 -10.75 -1.01 10.03
C GLU A 44 -11.52 -0.31 8.91
N PHE A 45 -11.48 -0.89 7.71
CA PHE A 45 -12.23 -0.41 6.55
C PHE A 45 -13.12 -1.53 6.00
N LYS A 46 -14.39 -1.20 5.70
CA LYS A 46 -15.33 -2.11 5.04
C LYS A 46 -15.21 -2.00 3.52
N TYR A 47 -15.47 -3.10 2.82
CA TYR A 47 -15.47 -3.13 1.36
C TYR A 47 -16.62 -3.99 0.81
N ASP A 48 -17.09 -3.66 -0.39
CA ASP A 48 -17.96 -4.58 -1.16
C ASP A 48 -17.13 -5.47 -2.08
N TYR A 49 -16.13 -4.86 -2.71
CA TYR A 49 -15.14 -5.48 -3.58
C TYR A 49 -13.73 -5.06 -3.16
N LEU A 50 -12.76 -5.97 -3.31
CA LEU A 50 -11.37 -5.75 -2.92
C LEU A 50 -10.45 -6.08 -4.10
N VAL A 51 -9.63 -5.11 -4.51
CA VAL A 51 -8.59 -5.27 -5.55
C VAL A 51 -7.23 -5.29 -4.87
N LEU A 52 -6.46 -6.35 -5.10
CA LEU A 52 -5.10 -6.47 -4.56
C LEU A 52 -4.09 -5.94 -5.58
N ALA A 53 -3.46 -4.83 -5.25
CA ALA A 53 -2.44 -4.16 -6.06
C ALA A 53 -1.15 -3.92 -5.26
N THR A 54 -0.78 -4.85 -4.37
CA THR A 54 0.35 -4.72 -3.42
C THR A 54 1.74 -4.84 -4.06
N GLY A 55 1.83 -4.97 -5.38
CA GLY A 55 3.08 -5.19 -6.09
C GLY A 55 3.76 -6.52 -5.72
N SER A 56 5.09 -6.55 -5.82
CA SER A 56 5.93 -7.70 -5.48
C SER A 56 7.09 -7.29 -4.57
N ALA A 57 7.60 -8.23 -3.78
CA ALA A 57 8.83 -8.06 -3.01
C ALA A 57 9.99 -8.77 -3.74
N PRO A 58 11.19 -8.17 -3.82
CA PRO A 58 12.33 -8.83 -4.43
C PRO A 58 12.73 -10.06 -3.60
N PHE A 59 13.02 -11.17 -4.27
CA PHE A 59 13.64 -12.32 -3.64
C PHE A 59 15.06 -11.97 -3.19
N VAL A 60 15.40 -12.25 -1.94
CA VAL A 60 16.75 -12.09 -1.39
C VAL A 60 17.44 -13.46 -1.39
N PRO A 61 18.47 -13.71 -2.22
CA PRO A 61 19.17 -14.98 -2.24
C PRO A 61 19.87 -15.27 -0.91
N PRO A 62 19.92 -16.53 -0.46
CA PRO A 62 20.63 -16.93 0.76
C PRO A 62 22.15 -16.97 0.49
N ILE A 63 22.78 -15.80 0.32
CA ILE A 63 24.23 -15.67 0.16
C ILE A 63 24.82 -14.98 1.39
N GLN A 64 26.01 -15.42 1.80
CA GLN A 64 26.66 -14.91 3.01
C GLN A 64 26.96 -13.40 2.84
N GLY A 65 26.46 -12.58 3.77
CA GLY A 65 26.75 -11.14 3.81
C GLY A 65 25.63 -10.22 3.31
N VAL A 66 24.50 -10.74 2.84
CA VAL A 66 23.34 -9.91 2.43
C VAL A 66 22.74 -9.07 3.55
N GLU A 67 22.88 -9.53 4.80
CA GLU A 67 22.36 -8.85 5.99
C GLU A 67 23.31 -7.77 6.54
N LYS A 68 24.48 -7.57 5.92
CA LYS A 68 25.43 -6.55 6.40
C LYS A 68 24.87 -5.16 6.11
N LYS A 69 24.67 -4.38 7.16
CA LYS A 69 24.43 -2.94 7.05
C LYS A 69 25.74 -2.28 6.58
N GLY A 70 25.67 -1.61 5.43
CA GLY A 70 26.77 -0.80 4.90
C GLY A 70 27.06 0.44 5.74
#